data_AF-A0A0B5BLJ1-F1
#
_entry.id   AF-A0A0B5BLJ1-F1
#
_cell.length_a   1.000
_cell.length_b   1.000
_cell.length_c   1.000
_cell.angle_alpha   90.00
_cell.angle_beta   90.00
_cell.angle_gamma   90.00
#
_symmetry.space_group_name_H-M   'P 1'
#
loop_
_entity.id
_entity.type
_entity.pdbx_description
1 polymer ?
#
loop_
_entity_poly.entity_id
_entity_poly.type
_entity_poly.pdbx_seq_one_letter_code
_entity_poly.pdbx_strand_id
1 'polypeptide(L)'
;MLFILICFSAGAASAAEGAWVLVDEDPMLSNYYYDETSVAEVDGDLVAVRTKAVYTEDGRDDALDTIGHPRGFEDLSSTAFLYIIDCPGNMSRLEKITHYDSKGRAIKSYDLSGRTDWEPIDSETRMSLLHDAVCD
;
A
#
# COMPACT_ATOMS: atom_id res chain seq x y z
N MET A 1 -34.28 -8.63 46.62
CA MET A 1 -32.93 -8.31 46.12
C MET A 1 -32.78 -8.98 44.75
N LEU A 2 -32.79 -8.19 43.68
CA LEU A 2 -32.67 -8.67 42.30
C LEU A 2 -31.28 -8.28 41.81
N PHE A 3 -30.41 -9.26 41.56
CA PHE A 3 -29.08 -9.04 40.98
C PHE A 3 -29.21 -8.99 39.45
N ILE A 4 -29.01 -7.80 38.86
CA ILE A 4 -28.91 -7.63 37.42
C ILE A 4 -27.46 -7.96 37.03
N LEU A 5 -27.28 -9.07 36.32
CA LEU A 5 -26.01 -9.47 35.73
C LEU A 5 -25.85 -8.73 34.39
N ILE A 6 -25.05 -7.67 34.36
CA ILE A 6 -24.72 -6.96 33.12
C ILE A 6 -23.58 -7.72 32.44
N CYS A 7 -23.92 -8.53 31.44
CA CYS A 7 -22.91 -9.10 30.53
C CYS A 7 -22.40 -7.99 29.62
N PHE A 8 -21.22 -7.44 29.94
CA PHE A 8 -20.43 -6.66 29.00
C PHE A 8 -19.87 -7.61 27.94
N SER A 9 -20.59 -7.76 26.82
CA SER A 9 -20.01 -8.29 25.60
C SER A 9 -19.03 -7.24 25.06
N ALA A 10 -17.75 -7.44 25.37
CA ALA A 10 -16.66 -6.77 24.67
C ALA A 10 -16.72 -7.23 23.20
N GLY A 11 -17.34 -6.41 22.34
CA GLY A 11 -17.26 -6.59 20.91
C GLY A 11 -15.79 -6.51 20.52
N ALA A 12 -15.22 -7.62 20.08
CA ALA A 12 -13.95 -7.62 19.39
C ALA A 12 -14.15 -6.75 18.14
N ALA A 13 -13.62 -5.53 18.19
CA ALA A 13 -13.43 -4.74 16.99
C ALA A 13 -12.35 -5.46 16.19
N SER A 14 -12.77 -6.39 15.34
CA SER A 14 -11.97 -6.84 14.22
C SER A 14 -11.73 -5.59 13.38
N ALA A 15 -10.59 -4.93 13.61
CA ALA A 15 -10.09 -3.94 12.66
C ALA A 15 -10.10 -4.67 11.31
N ALA A 16 -10.97 -4.27 10.40
CA ALA A 16 -11.09 -4.89 9.10
C ALA A 16 -9.69 -4.86 8.47
N GLU A 17 -9.06 -6.03 8.40
CA GLU A 17 -7.85 -6.22 7.62
C GLU A 17 -8.25 -5.91 6.18
N GLY A 18 -7.56 -4.96 5.53
CA GLY A 18 -7.91 -4.50 4.18
C GLY A 18 -8.09 -5.67 3.20
N ALA A 19 -8.95 -5.48 2.19
CA ALA A 19 -9.18 -6.49 1.16
C ALA A 19 -8.03 -6.42 0.14
N TRP A 20 -6.90 -7.04 0.47
CA TRP A 20 -5.71 -7.03 -0.37
C TRP A 20 -5.89 -7.96 -1.58
N VAL A 21 -5.83 -7.38 -2.77
CA VAL A 21 -5.92 -8.06 -4.07
C VAL A 21 -4.54 -8.07 -4.73
N LEU A 22 -4.09 -9.23 -5.18
CA LEU A 22 -2.82 -9.39 -5.89
C LEU A 22 -2.92 -8.77 -7.28
N VAL A 23 -1.98 -7.87 -7.60
CA VAL A 23 -1.84 -7.21 -8.91
C VAL A 23 -0.78 -7.92 -9.76
N ASP A 24 0.36 -8.18 -9.15
CA ASP A 24 1.53 -8.75 -9.82
C ASP A 24 2.33 -9.62 -8.84
N GLU A 25 2.91 -10.70 -9.36
CA GLU A 25 3.75 -11.62 -8.62
C GLU A 25 5.09 -11.76 -9.35
N ASP A 26 6.15 -11.25 -8.70
CA ASP A 26 7.52 -11.56 -9.06
C ASP A 26 8.13 -12.47 -7.98
N PRO A 27 8.31 -13.78 -8.25
CA PRO A 27 8.79 -14.72 -7.25
C PRO A 27 10.26 -14.48 -6.86
N MET A 28 11.00 -13.65 -7.62
CA MET A 28 12.35 -13.26 -7.26
C MET A 28 12.36 -11.98 -6.41
N LEU A 29 11.46 -11.03 -6.65
CA LEU A 29 11.51 -9.71 -6.01
C LEU A 29 10.38 -9.48 -5.00
N SER A 30 9.13 -9.51 -5.45
CA SER A 30 8.01 -9.14 -4.58
C SER A 30 6.66 -9.49 -5.18
N ASN A 31 5.70 -9.68 -4.27
CA ASN A 31 4.28 -9.69 -4.60
C ASN A 31 3.72 -8.30 -4.38
N TYR A 32 2.99 -7.78 -5.36
CA TYR A 32 2.41 -6.44 -5.35
C TYR A 32 0.89 -6.53 -5.23
N TYR A 33 0.34 -5.83 -4.24
CA TYR A 33 -1.08 -5.87 -3.90
C TYR A 33 -1.66 -4.45 -3.88
N TYR A 34 -2.96 -4.33 -4.10
CA TYR A 34 -3.74 -3.14 -3.73
C TYR A 34 -4.81 -3.49 -2.70
N ASP A 35 -5.22 -2.51 -1.89
CA ASP A 35 -6.32 -2.65 -0.95
C ASP A 35 -7.61 -2.15 -1.61
N GLU A 36 -8.48 -3.07 -2.01
CA GLU A 36 -9.75 -2.78 -2.68
C GLU A 36 -10.63 -1.84 -1.83
N THR A 37 -10.56 -1.96 -0.50
CA THR A 37 -11.34 -1.10 0.41
C THR A 37 -10.79 0.32 0.52
N SER A 38 -9.60 0.57 -0.02
CA SER A 38 -8.95 1.89 -0.03
C SER A 38 -9.20 2.68 -1.31
N VAL A 39 -9.78 2.06 -2.33
CA VAL A 39 -10.10 2.71 -3.60
C VAL A 39 -11.18 3.76 -3.37
N ALA A 40 -10.86 5.03 -3.60
CA ALA A 40 -11.77 6.14 -3.39
C ALA A 40 -11.55 7.26 -4.40
N GLU A 41 -12.64 7.79 -4.97
CA GLU A 41 -12.61 9.03 -5.74
C GLU A 41 -12.24 10.21 -4.81
N VAL A 42 -11.28 11.03 -5.23
CA VAL A 42 -10.81 12.18 -4.43
C VAL A 42 -11.06 13.53 -5.09
N ASP A 43 -11.13 13.60 -6.42
CA ASP A 43 -11.52 14.80 -7.18
C ASP A 43 -11.91 14.43 -8.62
N GLY A 44 -13.22 14.34 -8.89
CA GLY A 44 -13.72 13.93 -10.21
C GLY A 44 -13.15 12.59 -10.64
N ASP A 45 -12.33 12.59 -11.70
CA ASP A 45 -11.76 11.40 -12.30
C ASP A 45 -10.45 10.91 -11.63
N LEU A 46 -10.10 11.46 -10.46
CA LEU A 46 -8.94 11.06 -9.67
C LEU A 46 -9.29 9.99 -8.62
N VAL A 47 -8.54 8.88 -8.63
CA VAL A 47 -8.69 7.76 -7.70
C VAL A 47 -7.50 7.69 -6.75
N ALA A 48 -7.76 7.64 -5.45
CA ALA A 48 -6.76 7.29 -4.44
C ALA A 48 -6.78 5.77 -4.19
N VAL A 49 -5.61 5.15 -4.13
CA VAL A 49 -5.48 3.72 -3.81
C VAL A 49 -4.22 3.42 -3.00
N ARG A 50 -4.36 2.56 -2.00
CA ARG A 50 -3.23 2.03 -1.23
C ARG A 50 -2.74 0.73 -1.86
N THR A 51 -1.42 0.63 -2.00
CA THR A 51 -0.76 -0.58 -2.46
C THR A 51 0.29 -1.07 -1.48
N LYS A 52 0.76 -2.28 -1.67
CA LYS A 52 1.80 -2.91 -0.85
C LYS A 52 2.66 -3.84 -1.69
N ALA A 53 3.96 -3.60 -1.70
CA ALA A 53 4.96 -4.57 -2.14
C ALA A 53 5.42 -5.39 -0.93
N VAL A 54 5.27 -6.71 -0.98
CA VAL A 54 5.79 -7.65 0.02
C VAL A 54 7.01 -8.32 -0.58
N TYR A 55 8.16 -8.14 0.05
CA TYR A 55 9.44 -8.55 -0.53
C TYR A 55 9.77 -10.01 -0.23
N THR A 56 10.43 -10.65 -1.18
CA THR A 56 11.25 -11.83 -0.92
C THR A 56 12.54 -11.42 -0.19
N GLU A 57 13.42 -12.37 0.13
CA GLU A 57 14.75 -12.03 0.65
C GLU A 57 15.58 -11.25 -0.38
N ASP A 58 15.66 -11.74 -1.62
CA ASP A 58 16.41 -11.09 -2.70
C ASP A 58 15.81 -9.71 -3.03
N GLY A 59 14.49 -9.59 -3.08
CA GLY A 59 13.82 -8.32 -3.33
C GLY A 59 13.91 -7.33 -2.17
N ARG A 60 14.06 -7.80 -0.92
CA ARG A 60 14.38 -6.93 0.21
C ARG A 60 15.76 -6.34 0.01
N ASP A 61 16.74 -7.15 -0.36
CA ASP A 61 18.11 -6.69 -0.55
C ASP A 61 18.20 -5.69 -1.72
N ASP A 62 17.51 -5.95 -2.83
CA ASP A 62 17.36 -5.01 -3.96
C ASP A 62 16.68 -3.69 -3.53
N ALA A 63 15.61 -3.77 -2.73
CA ALA A 63 14.96 -2.58 -2.19
C ALA A 63 15.89 -1.79 -1.25
N LEU A 64 16.70 -2.46 -0.43
CA LEU A 64 17.67 -1.83 0.46
C LEU A 64 18.81 -1.16 -0.32
N ASP A 65 19.28 -1.77 -1.41
CA ASP A 65 20.23 -1.17 -2.34
C ASP A 65 19.66 0.13 -2.94
N THR A 66 18.39 0.10 -3.35
CA THR A 66 17.70 1.27 -3.90
C THR A 66 17.53 2.39 -2.86
N ILE A 67 17.23 2.04 -1.60
CA ILE A 67 17.02 3.01 -0.51
C ILE A 67 18.36 3.48 0.11
N GLY A 68 19.45 2.78 -0.15
CA GLY A 68 20.80 3.13 0.31
C GLY A 68 21.14 2.63 1.72
N HIS A 69 20.61 1.47 2.12
CA HIS A 69 20.91 0.80 3.41
C HIS A 69 20.81 1.70 4.66
N PRO A 70 19.71 2.44 4.86
CA PRO A 70 19.56 3.26 6.05
C PRO A 70 19.49 2.37 7.30
N ARG A 71 20.14 2.81 8.38
CA ARG A 71 20.07 2.15 9.69
C ARG A 71 18.60 2.00 10.14
N GLY A 72 18.24 0.82 10.65
CA GLY A 72 16.89 0.51 11.12
C GLY A 72 15.99 -0.17 10.11
N PHE A 73 16.47 -0.41 8.88
CA PHE A 73 15.75 -1.12 7.82
C PHE A 73 16.18 -2.58 7.67
N GLU A 74 16.99 -3.11 8.60
CA GLU A 74 17.55 -4.46 8.51
C GLU A 74 16.47 -5.57 8.48
N ASP A 75 15.28 -5.27 9.02
CA ASP A 75 14.11 -6.16 9.03
C ASP A 75 13.00 -5.69 8.08
N LEU A 76 13.34 -4.91 7.03
CA LEU A 76 12.39 -4.47 6.01
C LEU A 76 11.68 -5.69 5.40
N SER A 77 10.35 -5.70 5.43
CA SER A 77 9.53 -6.79 4.89
C SER A 77 8.65 -6.34 3.74
N SER A 78 8.19 -5.09 3.79
CA SER A 78 7.24 -4.57 2.83
C SER A 78 7.27 -3.05 2.81
N THR A 79 6.81 -2.51 1.69
CA THR A 79 6.56 -1.08 1.54
C THR A 79 5.12 -0.89 1.07
N ALA A 80 4.37 -0.05 1.77
CA ALA A 80 3.07 0.41 1.30
C ALA A 80 3.18 1.79 0.66
N PHE A 81 2.42 1.98 -0.40
CA PHE A 81 2.34 3.23 -1.14
C PHE A 81 0.91 3.75 -1.11
N LEU A 82 0.74 5.07 -1.20
CA LEU A 82 -0.53 5.71 -1.53
C LEU A 82 -0.33 6.44 -2.85
N TYR A 83 -1.09 6.05 -3.86
CA TYR A 83 -1.10 6.71 -5.16
C TYR A 83 -2.39 7.49 -5.34
N ILE A 84 -2.31 8.61 -6.04
CA ILE A 84 -3.43 9.18 -6.79
C ILE A 84 -3.24 8.83 -8.26
N ILE A 85 -4.31 8.40 -8.91
CA ILE A 85 -4.34 7.99 -10.31
C ILE A 85 -5.35 8.88 -11.03
N ASP A 86 -4.92 9.51 -12.12
CA ASP A 86 -5.79 10.18 -13.09
C ASP A 86 -6.21 9.14 -14.13
N CYS A 87 -7.42 8.61 -13.98
CA CYS A 87 -7.90 7.50 -14.78
C CYS A 87 -8.00 7.87 -16.28
N PRO A 88 -8.63 8.99 -16.69
CA PRO A 88 -8.66 9.43 -18.09
C PRO A 88 -7.29 9.89 -18.61
N GLY A 89 -6.47 10.49 -17.76
CA GLY A 89 -5.15 11.02 -18.13
C GLY A 89 -4.06 9.96 -18.24
N ASN A 90 -4.28 8.76 -17.70
CA ASN A 90 -3.28 7.69 -17.56
C ASN A 90 -1.99 8.19 -16.87
N MET A 91 -2.19 8.95 -15.78
CA MET A 91 -1.12 9.51 -14.95
C MET A 91 -1.25 8.99 -13.53
N SER A 92 -0.13 8.86 -12.83
CA SER A 92 -0.11 8.57 -11.40
C SER A 92 0.77 9.55 -10.65
N ARG A 93 0.54 9.68 -9.35
CA ARG A 93 1.39 10.44 -8.44
C ARG A 93 1.46 9.74 -7.09
N LEU A 94 2.67 9.67 -6.55
CA LEU A 94 2.93 9.05 -5.24
C LEU A 94 2.74 10.06 -4.10
N GLU A 95 1.77 9.83 -3.22
CA GLU A 95 1.46 10.71 -2.09
C GLU A 95 2.13 10.29 -0.79
N LYS A 96 2.34 8.99 -0.59
CA LYS A 96 2.90 8.48 0.67
C LYS A 96 3.63 7.18 0.48
N ILE A 97 4.72 7.01 1.21
CA ILE A 97 5.44 5.75 1.35
C ILE A 97 5.47 5.38 2.83
N THR A 98 5.28 4.10 3.16
CA THR A 98 5.56 3.57 4.49
C THR A 98 6.24 2.23 4.40
N HIS A 99 7.42 2.13 5.00
CA HIS A 99 8.19 0.90 5.12
C HIS A 99 7.81 0.18 6.42
N TYR A 100 7.63 -1.13 6.35
CA TYR A 100 7.24 -1.96 7.49
C TYR A 100 8.27 -3.06 7.73
N ASP A 101 8.39 -3.44 9.01
CA ASP A 101 9.20 -4.58 9.41
C ASP A 101 8.44 -5.92 9.27
N SER A 102 9.11 -7.04 9.52
CA SER A 102 8.49 -8.38 9.44
C SER A 102 7.33 -8.59 10.43
N LYS A 103 7.18 -7.71 11.42
CA LYS A 103 6.08 -7.72 12.40
C LYS A 103 4.94 -6.76 12.02
N GLY A 104 5.00 -6.17 10.83
CA GLY A 104 4.02 -5.20 10.33
C GLY A 104 4.08 -3.85 11.04
N ARG A 105 5.17 -3.53 11.76
CA ARG A 105 5.35 -2.23 12.41
C ARG A 105 5.99 -1.26 11.43
N ALA A 106 5.51 -0.03 11.38
CA ALA A 106 6.09 0.99 10.52
C ALA A 106 7.52 1.33 11.00
N ILE A 107 8.50 1.15 10.12
CA ILE A 107 9.89 1.57 10.32
C ILE A 107 9.99 3.07 10.06
N LYS A 108 9.43 3.52 8.93
CA LYS A 108 9.51 4.90 8.46
C LYS A 108 8.36 5.20 7.51
N SER A 109 7.79 6.39 7.62
CA SER A 109 6.84 6.94 6.66
C SER A 109 7.35 8.24 6.08
N TYR A 110 7.07 8.46 4.80
CA TYR A 110 7.32 9.69 4.09
C TYR A 110 5.98 10.21 3.55
N ASP A 111 5.61 11.41 3.99
CA ASP A 111 4.49 12.16 3.42
C ASP A 111 5.03 13.00 2.25
N LEU A 112 4.55 12.67 1.06
CA LEU A 112 4.97 13.24 -0.21
C LEU A 112 3.84 14.05 -0.85
N SER A 113 2.78 14.35 -0.10
CA SER A 113 1.62 15.03 -0.66
C SER A 113 1.97 16.40 -1.23
N GLY A 114 1.67 16.56 -2.52
CA GLY A 114 2.03 17.75 -3.30
C GLY A 114 3.52 17.97 -3.52
N ARG A 115 4.37 16.95 -3.30
CA ARG A 115 5.84 17.04 -3.47
C ARG A 115 6.39 16.21 -4.61
N THR A 116 5.60 15.29 -5.14
CA THR A 116 5.92 14.46 -6.31
C THR A 116 5.22 15.02 -7.53
N ASP A 117 5.85 14.86 -8.69
CA ASP A 117 5.23 15.23 -9.95
C ASP A 117 4.27 14.14 -10.42
N TRP A 118 3.36 14.50 -11.32
CA TRP A 118 2.57 13.52 -12.04
C TRP A 118 3.45 12.81 -13.07
N GLU A 119 3.38 11.49 -13.09
CA GLU A 119 4.15 10.63 -13.98
C GLU A 119 3.22 9.83 -14.89
N PRO A 120 3.54 9.71 -16.20
CA PRO A 120 2.77 8.87 -17.10
C PRO A 120 2.85 7.40 -16.68
N ILE A 121 1.74 6.69 -16.85
CA ILE A 121 1.69 5.26 -16.56
C ILE A 121 2.07 4.48 -17.83
N ASP A 122 3.25 3.86 -17.81
CA ASP A 122 3.75 3.05 -18.93
C ASP A 122 3.06 1.68 -19.00
N SER A 123 2.73 1.23 -20.22
CA SER A 123 1.82 0.09 -20.52
C SER A 123 2.33 -1.31 -20.19
N GLU A 124 3.50 -1.44 -19.56
CA GLU A 124 4.08 -2.74 -19.16
C GLU A 124 4.62 -2.68 -17.73
N THR A 125 3.98 -1.85 -16.89
CA THR A 125 4.37 -1.66 -15.49
C THR A 125 3.30 -2.17 -14.54
N ARG A 126 3.70 -2.45 -13.29
CA ARG A 126 2.76 -2.72 -12.19
C ARG A 126 1.75 -1.60 -11.99
N MET A 127 2.09 -0.36 -12.34
CA MET A 127 1.19 0.77 -12.27
C MET A 127 0.09 0.71 -13.34
N SER A 128 0.40 0.22 -14.55
CA SER A 128 -0.62 -0.02 -15.59
C SER A 128 -1.61 -1.08 -15.13
N LEU A 129 -1.13 -2.19 -14.56
CA LEU A 129 -2.02 -3.23 -14.02
C LEU A 129 -2.90 -2.72 -12.87
N LEU A 130 -2.34 -1.83 -12.03
CA LEU A 130 -3.12 -1.17 -10.98
C LEU A 130 -4.18 -0.24 -11.55
N HIS A 131 -3.83 0.57 -12.55
CA HIS A 131 -4.76 1.48 -13.23
C HIS A 131 -5.94 0.70 -13.81
N ASP A 132 -5.68 -0.35 -14.59
CA ASP A 132 -6.72 -1.22 -15.15
C ASP A 132 -7.64 -1.79 -14.06
N ALA A 133 -7.11 -2.09 -12.87
CA ALA A 133 -7.88 -2.69 -11.78
C ALA A 133 -8.77 -1.69 -11.02
N VAL A 134 -8.49 -0.39 -11.05
CA VAL A 134 -9.15 0.61 -10.20
C VAL A 134 -9.86 1.74 -10.95
N CYS A 135 -9.67 1.82 -12.27
CA CYS A 135 -10.23 2.85 -13.12
C CYS A 135 -11.46 2.40 -13.95
N ASP A 136 -11.93 1.16 -13.77
CA ASP A 136 -13.08 0.55 -14.46
C ASP A 136 -14.44 0.81 -13.79
#